data_AF-A0A950RWZ7-F1
#
_entry.id   AF-A0A950RWZ7-F1
#
_cell.length_a   1.000
_cell.length_b   1.000
_cell.length_c   1.000
_cell.angle_alpha   90.00
_cell.angle_beta   90.00
_cell.angle_gamma   90.00
#
_symmetry.space_group_name_H-M   'P 1'
#
loop_
_entity.id
_entity.type
_entity.pdbx_description
1 polymer ?
#
loop_
_entity_poly.entity_id
_entity_poly.type
_entity_poly.pdbx_seq_one_letter_code
_entity_poly.pdbx_strand_id
1 'polypeptide(L)'
;MSTPVVSSSPSRKRWRWLIPPALVAVAVVGVAVIYAVPSADFGRTYRFYSAALVVFVTLLLLALWVLFLSGWRWWVRLGLVLLGVGALALFRQAARVQYDGDMVPVGIHLSWFHSGSPPAGLSGRALEPSDLTDAPTDFPEYRNRRRDGVVSGPALVRSLAAEAQPVWRKPVGGGYGGFAVAGHALVTIEQRGDDEAVVCYDARTGDQVWAYSYPASFQENLGGDGPRTTPTIQGEHIYSLGATGKLLCLKARTGELVWQADVLDQNKNVIWGMCGSPLATEGLVIVNPGKQQDSAAGRAVLAFDAETGHEVWHAGDHPAGYCSPMRVKLAGQDQLLIFDADGLAGYDLGGKGELWRYDWPGFNGINVAQPLVLEGDRVFISSGYGKGCALVHLQHQGDHWSAEEVWKTQALHCKFASPVLYQDHIYGLDEGVLTCVEVKTGRRVWKGQRYGHGQLLRQDDLLVIVGERGQVALVEASPAAFHELGQVKALEGDKTWNCPALADGRFYIRNHQQMACFDLRASGEREVSTP
;
A
#
# COMPACT_ATOMS: atom_id res chain seq x y z
N MET A 1 15.56 50.87 73.15
CA MET A 1 15.77 49.42 72.90
C MET A 1 14.85 49.01 71.77
N SER A 2 15.42 48.79 70.59
CA SER A 2 14.68 48.53 69.35
C SER A 2 14.68 47.02 69.10
N THR A 3 13.49 46.42 69.03
CA THR A 3 13.29 45.03 68.58
C THR A 3 13.55 44.92 67.08
N PRO A 4 14.33 43.93 66.59
CA PRO A 4 14.45 43.71 65.16
C PRO A 4 13.22 42.95 64.65
N VAL A 5 12.54 43.54 63.68
CA VAL A 5 11.53 42.86 62.87
C VAL A 5 12.27 41.93 61.91
N VAL A 6 12.13 40.62 62.11
CA VAL A 6 12.57 39.62 61.14
C VAL A 6 11.62 39.70 59.94
N SER A 7 12.06 40.36 58.87
CA SER A 7 11.38 40.32 57.58
C SER A 7 11.55 38.92 56.98
N SER A 8 10.57 38.05 57.16
CA SER A 8 10.48 36.85 56.33
C SER A 8 10.11 37.29 54.92
N SER A 9 11.01 37.15 53.95
CA SER A 9 10.65 37.31 52.53
C SER A 9 9.98 36.01 52.03
N PRO A 10 8.71 35.99 51.63
CA PRO A 10 8.17 34.94 50.78
C PRO A 10 8.20 35.43 49.33
N SER A 11 8.72 34.66 48.38
CA SER A 11 8.16 34.50 47.01
C SER A 11 9.15 34.23 45.86
N ARG A 12 10.48 34.22 46.02
CA ARG A 12 11.37 34.02 44.85
C ARG A 12 11.29 32.65 44.14
N LYS A 13 10.53 31.68 44.66
CA LYS A 13 10.39 30.33 44.08
C LYS A 13 9.00 30.00 43.50
N ARG A 14 7.99 30.87 43.65
CA ARG A 14 6.61 30.57 43.19
C ARG A 14 6.47 30.58 41.66
N TRP A 15 7.20 31.45 40.96
CA TRP A 15 7.14 31.56 39.50
C TRP A 15 7.54 30.26 38.78
N ARG A 16 8.42 29.45 39.38
CA ARG A 16 8.86 28.16 38.82
C ARG A 16 7.68 27.19 38.64
N TRP A 17 6.66 27.29 39.49
CA TRP A 17 5.46 26.45 39.43
C TRP A 17 4.42 26.96 38.42
N LEU A 18 4.62 28.15 37.84
CA LEU A 18 3.81 28.65 36.72
C LEU A 18 4.31 28.13 35.36
N ILE A 19 5.52 27.56 35.30
CA ILE A 19 6.13 27.09 34.04
C ILE A 19 5.35 25.88 33.47
N PRO A 20 5.05 24.79 34.23
CA PRO A 20 4.30 23.67 33.68
C PRO A 20 2.91 24.03 33.12
N PRO A 21 2.03 24.77 33.83
CA PRO A 21 0.72 25.12 33.26
C PRO A 21 0.84 26.05 32.06
N ALA A 22 1.83 26.95 32.02
CA ALA A 22 2.08 27.78 30.84
C ALA A 22 2.53 26.96 29.62
N LEU A 23 3.44 25.99 29.80
CA LEU A 23 3.86 25.08 28.72
C LEU A 23 2.69 24.28 28.16
N VAL A 24 1.84 23.75 29.03
CA VAL A 24 0.62 23.00 28.63
C VAL A 24 -0.36 23.92 27.90
N ALA A 25 -0.59 25.15 28.38
CA ALA A 25 -1.48 26.10 27.73
C ALA A 25 -0.99 26.46 26.31
N VAL A 26 0.31 26.71 26.14
CA VAL A 26 0.91 26.95 24.82
C VAL A 26 0.75 25.74 23.91
N ALA A 27 0.96 24.53 24.43
CA ALA A 27 0.78 23.29 23.67
C ALA A 27 -0.68 23.12 23.19
N VAL A 28 -1.66 23.36 24.06
CA VAL A 28 -3.09 23.28 23.74
C VAL A 28 -3.45 24.27 22.65
N VAL A 29 -3.00 25.53 22.75
CA VAL A 29 -3.24 26.55 21.72
C VAL A 29 -2.55 26.15 20.41
N GLY A 30 -1.31 25.66 20.46
CA GLY A 30 -0.57 25.20 19.28
C GLY A 30 -1.30 24.07 18.54
N VAL A 31 -1.79 23.07 19.28
CA VAL A 31 -2.60 21.99 18.71
C VAL A 31 -3.92 22.52 18.14
N ALA A 32 -4.62 23.41 18.85
CA ALA A 32 -5.86 24.02 18.34
C ALA A 32 -5.65 24.78 17.03
N VAL A 33 -4.54 25.52 16.90
CA VAL A 33 -4.17 26.22 15.66
C VAL A 33 -3.93 25.22 14.53
N ILE A 34 -3.20 24.13 14.77
CA ILE A 34 -2.94 23.09 13.76
C ILE A 34 -4.25 22.52 13.19
N TYR A 35 -5.25 22.29 14.04
CA TYR A 35 -6.54 21.74 13.62
C TYR A 35 -7.52 22.80 13.08
N ALA A 36 -7.24 24.09 13.25
CA ALA A 36 -8.01 25.19 12.68
C ALA A 36 -7.63 25.51 11.22
N VAL A 37 -6.44 25.11 10.76
CA VAL A 37 -5.99 25.29 9.37
C VAL A 37 -6.84 24.42 8.43
N PRO A 38 -7.39 24.95 7.31
CA PRO A 38 -8.17 24.19 6.35
C PRO A 38 -7.46 22.92 5.84
N SER A 39 -8.23 21.84 5.61
CA SER A 39 -7.66 20.53 5.23
C SER A 39 -7.12 20.48 3.81
N ALA A 40 -7.46 21.46 2.97
CA ALA A 40 -6.97 21.57 1.61
C ALA A 40 -5.46 21.84 1.56
N ASP A 41 -4.92 22.50 2.59
CA ASP A 41 -3.50 22.87 2.68
C ASP A 41 -2.73 21.98 3.66
N PHE A 42 -3.44 21.25 4.54
CA PHE A 42 -2.84 20.48 5.63
C PHE A 42 -3.59 19.16 5.89
N GLY A 43 -3.09 18.07 5.29
CA GLY A 43 -3.68 16.72 5.37
C GLY A 43 -3.66 16.11 6.77
N ARG A 44 -4.43 15.03 6.99
CA ARG A 44 -4.62 14.37 8.29
C ARG A 44 -3.30 13.85 8.89
N THR A 45 -2.43 13.26 8.07
CA THR A 45 -1.10 12.83 8.48
C THR A 45 -0.24 13.99 9.01
N TYR A 46 -0.15 15.10 8.29
CA TYR A 46 0.64 16.27 8.70
C TYR A 46 0.11 16.88 10.00
N ARG A 47 -1.22 17.01 10.14
CA ARG A 47 -1.86 17.47 11.40
C ARG A 47 -1.45 16.62 12.58
N PHE A 48 -1.47 15.29 12.41
CA PHE A 48 -1.08 14.38 13.47
C PHE A 48 0.39 14.55 13.85
N TYR A 49 1.32 14.57 12.89
CA TYR A 49 2.75 14.74 13.19
C TYR A 49 3.07 16.10 13.82
N SER A 50 2.48 17.18 13.33
CA SER A 50 2.68 18.50 13.93
C SER A 50 2.14 18.56 15.36
N ALA A 51 0.96 17.99 15.62
CA ALA A 51 0.41 17.91 16.98
C ALA A 51 1.27 17.02 17.90
N ALA A 52 1.72 15.87 17.40
CA ALA A 52 2.60 14.97 18.14
C ALA A 52 3.95 15.62 18.48
N LEU A 53 4.52 16.41 17.55
CA LEU A 53 5.73 17.18 17.79
C LEU A 53 5.54 18.23 18.89
N VAL A 54 4.42 18.97 18.88
CA VAL A 54 4.08 19.94 19.94
C VAL A 54 3.99 19.25 21.30
N VAL A 55 3.31 18.09 21.37
CA VAL A 55 3.22 17.30 22.60
C VAL A 55 4.59 16.81 23.05
N PHE A 56 5.40 16.26 22.14
CA PHE A 56 6.74 15.76 22.43
C PHE A 56 7.66 16.85 22.99
N VAL A 57 7.72 18.01 22.32
CA VAL A 57 8.51 19.16 22.78
C VAL A 57 8.02 19.63 24.16
N THR A 58 6.70 19.63 24.39
CA THR A 58 6.13 19.99 25.70
C THR A 58 6.57 19.01 26.79
N LEU A 59 6.51 17.70 26.54
CA LEU A 59 6.98 16.68 27.48
C LEU A 59 8.48 16.79 27.76
N LEU A 60 9.29 17.09 26.74
CA LEU A 60 10.73 17.34 26.90
C LEU A 60 10.99 18.55 27.79
N LEU A 61 10.29 19.67 27.56
CA LEU A 61 10.41 20.88 28.37
C LEU A 61 9.94 20.65 29.82
N LEU A 62 8.90 19.85 30.02
CA LEU A 62 8.45 19.43 31.36
C LEU A 62 9.49 18.54 32.06
N ALA A 63 10.11 17.60 31.34
CA ALA A 63 11.18 16.77 31.90
C ALA A 63 12.41 17.61 32.31
N LEU A 64 12.81 18.57 31.47
CA LEU A 64 13.87 19.53 31.80
C LEU A 64 13.49 20.39 33.01
N TRP A 65 12.23 20.82 33.10
CA TRP A 65 11.73 21.54 34.27
C TRP A 65 11.81 20.67 35.54
N VAL A 66 11.42 19.38 35.47
CA VAL A 66 11.55 18.43 36.58
C VAL A 66 13.01 18.30 37.02
N LEU A 67 13.95 18.15 36.07
CA LEU A 67 15.38 17.95 36.32
C LEU A 67 16.06 19.19 36.92
N PHE A 68 15.73 20.39 36.46
CA PHE A 68 16.51 21.59 36.79
C PHE A 68 15.76 22.61 37.68
N LEU A 69 14.44 22.72 37.55
CA LEU A 69 13.67 23.85 38.09
C LEU A 69 12.64 23.48 39.17
N SER A 70 12.24 22.21 39.28
CA SER A 70 11.21 21.72 40.24
C SER A 70 11.52 21.99 41.71
N GLY A 71 12.80 22.14 42.07
CA GLY A 71 13.21 22.31 43.47
C GLY A 71 13.18 21.03 44.30
N TRP A 72 12.84 19.88 43.71
CA TRP A 72 12.90 18.57 44.37
C TRP A 72 14.33 18.09 44.64
N ARG A 73 14.50 17.07 45.50
CA ARG A 73 15.81 16.44 45.73
C ARG A 73 16.26 15.72 44.45
N TRP A 74 17.55 15.75 44.13
CA TRP A 74 18.06 15.31 42.82
C TRP A 74 17.70 13.85 42.48
N TRP A 75 17.68 12.95 43.46
CA TRP A 75 17.27 11.56 43.27
C TRP A 75 15.77 11.39 42.98
N VAL A 76 14.90 12.28 43.49
CA VAL A 76 13.47 12.28 43.17
C VAL A 76 13.26 12.70 41.71
N ARG A 77 14.01 13.71 41.26
CA ARG A 77 13.96 14.18 39.86
C ARG A 77 14.40 13.08 38.90
N LEU A 78 15.54 12.46 39.20
CA LEU A 78 16.07 11.36 38.40
C LEU A 78 15.11 10.15 38.43
N GLY A 79 14.59 9.79 39.61
CA GLY A 79 13.65 8.69 39.77
C GLY A 79 12.36 8.87 38.95
N LEU A 80 11.80 10.07 38.89
CA LEU A 80 10.59 10.33 38.09
C LEU A 80 10.83 10.30 36.58
N VAL A 81 11.96 10.83 36.13
CA VAL A 81 12.35 10.76 34.71
C VAL A 81 12.59 9.30 34.32
N LEU A 82 13.33 8.54 35.14
CA LEU A 82 13.58 7.12 34.91
C LEU A 82 12.28 6.29 34.97
N LEU A 83 11.36 6.61 35.87
CA LEU A 83 10.04 5.96 35.94
C LEU A 83 9.24 6.23 34.66
N GLY A 84 9.24 7.48 34.16
CA GLY A 84 8.56 7.83 32.91
C GLY A 84 9.16 7.11 31.69
N VAL A 85 10.50 7.09 31.60
CA VAL A 85 11.21 6.34 30.53
C VAL A 85 10.96 4.84 30.65
N GLY A 86 11.00 4.28 31.86
CA GLY A 86 10.73 2.88 32.13
C GLY A 86 9.29 2.48 31.81
N ALA A 87 8.31 3.31 32.17
CA ALA A 87 6.90 3.10 31.82
C ALA A 87 6.68 3.15 30.30
N LEU A 88 7.33 4.08 29.60
CA LEU A 88 7.27 4.16 28.14
C LEU A 88 7.92 2.94 27.48
N ALA A 89 9.06 2.47 28.01
CA ALA A 89 9.73 1.26 27.51
C ALA A 89 8.88 0.00 27.74
N LEU A 90 8.28 -0.14 28.92
CA LEU A 90 7.35 -1.22 29.25
C LEU A 90 6.10 -1.17 28.36
N PHE A 91 5.53 0.01 28.14
CA PHE A 91 4.40 0.19 27.23
C PHE A 91 4.78 -0.22 25.80
N ARG A 92 5.92 0.22 25.29
CA ARG A 92 6.43 -0.16 23.96
C ARG A 92 6.65 -1.68 23.83
N GLN A 93 7.04 -2.35 24.91
CA GLN A 93 7.25 -3.81 24.92
C GLN A 93 5.93 -4.59 25.02
N ALA A 94 4.97 -4.10 25.83
CA ALA A 94 3.73 -4.79 26.14
C ALA A 94 2.57 -4.45 25.20
N ALA A 95 2.68 -3.36 24.44
CA ALA A 95 1.62 -2.83 23.61
C ALA A 95 2.11 -2.54 22.19
N ARG A 96 1.41 -3.09 21.19
CA ARG A 96 1.53 -2.67 19.79
C ARG A 96 0.45 -1.65 19.50
N VAL A 97 0.85 -0.47 19.06
CA VAL A 97 -0.06 0.58 18.59
C VAL A 97 -0.36 0.32 17.12
N GLN A 98 -1.65 0.21 16.78
CA GLN A 98 -2.09 0.11 15.40
C GLN A 98 -2.27 1.50 14.81
N TYR A 99 -1.83 1.66 13.56
CA TYR A 99 -1.93 2.89 12.80
C TYR A 99 -2.76 2.67 11.54
N ASP A 100 -3.69 3.58 11.24
CA ASP A 100 -4.29 3.61 9.91
C ASP A 100 -3.31 4.15 8.86
N GLY A 101 -3.69 4.17 7.58
CA GLY A 101 -2.85 4.67 6.50
C GLY A 101 -2.62 6.19 6.55
N ASP A 102 -3.32 6.92 7.44
CA ASP A 102 -2.98 8.31 7.78
C ASP A 102 -1.88 8.40 8.83
N MET A 103 -1.35 7.27 9.29
CA MET A 103 -0.40 7.12 10.39
C MET A 103 -0.95 7.65 11.72
N VAL A 104 -2.28 7.59 11.89
CA VAL A 104 -2.95 7.96 13.14
C VAL A 104 -3.19 6.69 13.95
N PRO A 105 -2.85 6.69 15.27
CA PRO A 105 -3.10 5.54 16.11
C PRO A 105 -4.61 5.30 16.23
N VAL A 106 -5.06 4.09 15.90
CA VAL A 106 -6.47 3.68 15.92
C VAL A 106 -6.79 2.65 17.00
N GLY A 107 -5.78 2.00 17.56
CA GLY A 107 -5.95 0.95 18.55
C GLY A 107 -4.66 0.58 19.27
N ILE A 108 -4.80 -0.10 20.40
CA ILE A 108 -3.70 -0.65 21.18
C ILE A 108 -4.00 -2.13 21.43
N HIS A 109 -3.15 -3.01 20.94
CA HIS A 109 -3.21 -4.44 21.24
C HIS A 109 -2.09 -4.82 22.20
N LEU A 110 -2.45 -5.51 23.28
CA LEU A 110 -1.47 -6.10 24.17
C LEU A 110 -0.84 -7.32 23.49
N SER A 111 0.48 -7.39 23.44
CA SER A 111 1.29 -8.31 22.62
C SER A 111 1.16 -9.81 22.96
N TRP A 112 0.19 -10.18 23.80
CA TRP A 112 -0.03 -11.53 24.31
C TRP A 112 -1.02 -12.35 23.46
N PHE A 113 -1.65 -11.75 22.45
CA PHE A 113 -2.52 -12.48 21.51
C PHE A 113 -1.77 -12.78 20.21
N HIS A 114 -1.21 -13.98 20.12
CA HIS A 114 -0.86 -14.55 18.82
C HIS A 114 -2.17 -14.96 18.15
N SER A 115 -2.60 -14.21 17.14
CA SER A 115 -3.60 -14.72 16.18
C SER A 115 -2.98 -15.95 15.53
N GLY A 116 -3.57 -17.12 15.76
CA GLY A 116 -3.03 -18.38 15.26
C GLY A 116 -2.81 -18.29 13.75
N SER A 117 -1.58 -18.47 13.30
CA SER A 117 -1.29 -18.70 11.89
C SER A 117 -2.09 -19.93 11.44
N PRO A 118 -2.66 -19.93 10.22
CA PRO A 118 -3.22 -21.15 9.68
C PRO A 118 -2.16 -22.27 9.78
N PRO A 119 -2.54 -23.48 10.20
CA PRO A 119 -1.59 -24.57 10.32
C PRO A 119 -0.86 -24.74 8.99
N ALA A 120 0.43 -25.10 9.05
CA ALA A 120 1.21 -25.54 7.89
C ALA A 120 0.66 -26.89 7.40
N GLY A 121 -0.58 -26.89 6.90
CA GLY A 121 -1.21 -28.07 6.34
C GLY A 121 -0.71 -28.24 4.93
N LEU A 122 0.16 -29.22 4.69
CA LEU A 122 0.40 -29.73 3.34
C LEU A 122 -0.88 -30.44 2.89
N SER A 123 -1.79 -29.72 2.24
CA SER A 123 -2.63 -30.38 1.26
C SER A 123 -1.68 -30.82 0.15
N GLY A 124 -1.43 -32.13 0.03
CA GLY A 124 -0.60 -32.71 -1.03
C GLY A 124 -1.34 -32.83 -2.36
N ARG A 125 -2.38 -32.01 -2.60
CA ARG A 125 -3.19 -32.06 -3.80
C ARG A 125 -2.62 -31.06 -4.81
N ALA A 126 -2.18 -31.57 -5.96
CA ALA A 126 -1.86 -30.72 -7.11
C ALA A 126 -3.17 -30.22 -7.76
N LEU A 127 -3.12 -29.05 -8.40
CA LEU A 127 -4.16 -28.64 -9.34
C LEU A 127 -4.10 -29.54 -10.58
N GLU A 128 -5.26 -29.86 -11.14
CA GLU A 128 -5.33 -30.51 -12.44
C GLU A 128 -4.96 -29.49 -13.54
N PRO A 129 -4.45 -29.93 -14.72
CA PRO A 129 -4.20 -29.00 -15.83
C PRO A 129 -5.42 -28.16 -16.20
N SER A 130 -6.63 -28.71 -16.09
CA SER A 130 -7.89 -28.01 -16.36
C SER A 130 -8.25 -26.93 -15.34
N ASP A 131 -7.60 -26.93 -14.17
CA ASP A 131 -7.84 -25.93 -13.13
C ASP A 131 -7.06 -24.63 -13.35
N LEU A 132 -6.10 -24.62 -14.29
CA LEU A 132 -5.39 -23.41 -14.72
C LEU A 132 -5.90 -22.97 -16.08
N THR A 133 -6.17 -21.68 -16.22
CA THR A 133 -6.60 -21.07 -17.47
C THR A 133 -5.78 -19.81 -17.76
N ASP A 134 -5.85 -19.35 -19.01
CA ASP A 134 -5.36 -18.04 -19.44
C ASP A 134 -6.52 -17.25 -20.07
N ALA A 135 -7.68 -17.30 -19.40
CA ALA A 135 -8.90 -16.69 -19.89
C ALA A 135 -8.82 -15.16 -19.82
N PRO A 136 -9.54 -14.43 -20.69
CA PRO A 136 -9.66 -12.98 -20.59
C PRO A 136 -10.31 -12.49 -19.29
N THR A 137 -11.08 -13.35 -18.62
CA THR A 137 -11.75 -13.09 -17.34
C THR A 137 -10.93 -13.51 -16.12
N ASP A 138 -9.73 -14.08 -16.33
CA ASP A 138 -8.77 -14.33 -15.26
C ASP A 138 -8.15 -13.02 -14.76
N PHE A 139 -7.52 -13.08 -13.58
CA PHE A 139 -6.85 -11.94 -12.94
C PHE A 139 -5.43 -12.37 -12.54
N PRO A 140 -4.53 -12.68 -13.48
CA PRO A 140 -3.31 -13.44 -13.20
C PRO A 140 -2.21 -12.64 -12.49
N GLU A 141 -2.35 -11.32 -12.36
CA GLU A 141 -1.31 -10.46 -11.81
C GLU A 141 -1.86 -9.19 -11.15
N TYR A 142 -0.98 -8.44 -10.49
CA TYR A 142 -1.32 -7.20 -9.77
C TYR A 142 -2.17 -6.25 -10.62
N ARG A 143 -3.40 -5.95 -10.17
CA ARG A 143 -4.33 -5.05 -10.85
C ARG A 143 -4.67 -5.47 -12.29
N ASN A 144 -4.67 -6.79 -12.56
CA ASN A 144 -4.91 -7.40 -13.87
C ASN A 144 -3.77 -7.15 -14.88
N ARG A 145 -3.85 -7.74 -16.07
CA ARG A 145 -2.77 -7.80 -17.07
C ARG A 145 -2.16 -6.46 -17.48
N ARG A 146 -2.96 -5.39 -17.45
CA ARG A 146 -2.50 -4.03 -17.78
C ARG A 146 -2.07 -3.23 -16.56
N ARG A 147 -2.25 -3.77 -15.35
CA ARG A 147 -1.95 -3.14 -14.05
C ARG A 147 -2.67 -1.80 -13.79
N ASP A 148 -3.67 -1.49 -14.62
CA ASP A 148 -4.49 -0.28 -14.56
C ASP A 148 -5.71 -0.43 -13.63
N GLY A 149 -6.00 -1.65 -13.17
CA GLY A 149 -7.15 -1.97 -12.33
C GLY A 149 -8.47 -1.97 -13.08
N VAL A 150 -8.43 -2.03 -14.42
CA VAL A 150 -9.59 -2.28 -15.26
C VAL A 150 -9.74 -3.78 -15.46
N VAL A 151 -10.95 -4.26 -15.20
CA VAL A 151 -11.33 -5.67 -15.37
C VAL A 151 -12.47 -5.80 -16.34
N SER A 152 -12.56 -6.97 -16.96
CA SER A 152 -13.60 -7.36 -17.91
C SER A 152 -14.21 -8.68 -17.44
N GLY A 153 -15.48 -8.89 -17.72
CA GLY A 153 -16.17 -10.10 -17.28
C GLY A 153 -17.69 -10.02 -17.39
N PRO A 154 -18.39 -10.99 -16.80
CA PRO A 154 -19.84 -10.98 -16.66
C PRO A 154 -20.33 -9.69 -15.97
N ALA A 155 -21.53 -9.23 -16.31
CA ALA A 155 -22.15 -8.06 -15.70
C ALA A 155 -22.24 -8.18 -14.16
N LEU A 156 -21.80 -7.14 -13.46
CA LEU A 156 -21.83 -7.12 -12.00
C LEU A 156 -23.19 -6.66 -11.46
N VAL A 157 -23.52 -7.11 -10.24
CA VAL A 157 -24.66 -6.61 -9.48
C VAL A 157 -24.56 -5.09 -9.31
N ARG A 158 -25.70 -4.41 -9.46
CA ARG A 158 -25.83 -2.95 -9.29
C ARG A 158 -26.33 -2.56 -7.90
N SER A 159 -26.49 -3.52 -7.01
CA SER A 159 -26.88 -3.27 -5.61
C SER A 159 -26.22 -4.33 -4.75
N LEU A 160 -25.51 -3.87 -3.73
CA LEU A 160 -24.93 -4.73 -2.72
C LEU A 160 -25.83 -4.68 -1.48
N ALA A 161 -26.55 -5.77 -1.21
CA ALA A 161 -27.33 -5.87 0.02
C ALA A 161 -26.39 -5.80 1.23
N ALA A 162 -26.79 -5.10 2.29
CA ALA A 162 -26.02 -5.02 3.53
C ALA A 162 -25.76 -6.40 4.17
N GLU A 163 -26.55 -7.41 3.80
CA GLU A 163 -26.45 -8.79 4.27
C GLU A 163 -25.77 -9.73 3.26
N ALA A 164 -25.15 -9.21 2.19
CA ALA A 164 -24.45 -10.02 1.20
C ALA A 164 -23.45 -10.96 1.86
N GLN A 165 -23.69 -12.27 1.75
CA GLN A 165 -22.82 -13.28 2.33
C GLN A 165 -21.72 -13.65 1.35
N PRO A 166 -20.49 -13.89 1.84
CA PRO A 166 -19.45 -14.44 1.01
C PRO A 166 -19.80 -15.88 0.60
N VAL A 167 -19.34 -16.30 -0.57
CA VAL A 167 -19.36 -17.71 -1.00
C VAL A 167 -18.57 -18.55 -0.01
N TRP A 168 -17.42 -18.03 0.43
CA TRP A 168 -16.60 -18.61 1.49
C TRP A 168 -15.79 -17.53 2.20
N ARG A 169 -15.42 -17.80 3.45
CA ARG A 169 -14.50 -16.98 4.26
C ARG A 169 -13.54 -17.90 5.01
N LYS A 170 -12.25 -17.55 5.03
CA LYS A 170 -11.17 -18.37 5.60
C LYS A 170 -10.13 -17.49 6.31
N PRO A 171 -9.38 -18.02 7.29
CA PRO A 171 -8.18 -17.36 7.78
C PRO A 171 -7.09 -17.33 6.68
N VAL A 172 -6.21 -16.34 6.74
CA VAL A 172 -5.06 -16.19 5.82
C VAL A 172 -3.86 -15.67 6.62
N GLY A 173 -2.64 -15.95 6.17
CA GLY A 173 -1.43 -15.43 6.83
C GLY A 173 -1.30 -13.91 6.77
N GLY A 174 -0.29 -13.37 7.45
CA GLY A 174 -0.02 -11.92 7.46
C GLY A 174 0.43 -11.38 6.10
N GLY A 175 0.54 -10.05 5.99
CA GLY A 175 0.98 -9.38 4.77
C GLY A 175 -0.13 -8.65 3.99
N TYR A 176 0.31 -7.91 2.98
CA TYR A 176 -0.48 -6.98 2.17
C TYR A 176 -0.50 -7.36 0.68
N GLY A 177 0.07 -8.51 0.31
CA GLY A 177 -0.03 -9.05 -1.03
C GLY A 177 -1.49 -9.26 -1.46
N GLY A 178 -1.78 -8.93 -2.72
CA GLY A 178 -3.07 -9.22 -3.35
C GLY A 178 -3.18 -10.67 -3.80
N PHE A 179 -4.29 -10.98 -4.48
CA PHE A 179 -4.49 -12.27 -5.13
C PHE A 179 -4.19 -12.20 -6.62
N ALA A 180 -3.61 -13.29 -7.14
CA ALA A 180 -3.63 -13.64 -8.55
C ALA A 180 -4.56 -14.83 -8.76
N VAL A 181 -5.34 -14.81 -9.84
CA VAL A 181 -6.36 -15.80 -10.17
C VAL A 181 -6.17 -16.26 -11.61
N ALA A 182 -6.07 -17.58 -11.79
CA ALA A 182 -6.08 -18.24 -13.09
C ALA A 182 -6.91 -19.52 -12.97
N GLY A 183 -8.11 -19.51 -13.54
CA GLY A 183 -9.08 -20.60 -13.40
C GLY A 183 -9.48 -20.81 -11.94
N HIS A 184 -9.14 -21.97 -11.38
CA HIS A 184 -9.38 -22.31 -9.98
C HIS A 184 -8.18 -22.05 -9.06
N ALA A 185 -7.04 -21.62 -9.59
CA ALA A 185 -5.88 -21.25 -8.77
C ALA A 185 -6.08 -19.84 -8.20
N LEU A 186 -6.16 -19.73 -6.87
CA LEU A 186 -6.13 -18.46 -6.14
C LEU A 186 -4.81 -18.35 -5.37
N VAL A 187 -3.88 -17.56 -5.88
CA VAL A 187 -2.50 -17.49 -5.39
C VAL A 187 -2.23 -16.18 -4.65
N THR A 188 -1.56 -16.26 -3.52
CA THR A 188 -1.06 -15.09 -2.78
C THR A 188 0.27 -15.42 -2.11
N ILE A 189 0.98 -14.38 -1.66
CA ILE A 189 2.07 -14.51 -0.69
C ILE A 189 1.60 -14.03 0.69
N GLU A 190 2.03 -14.69 1.76
CA GLU A 190 1.67 -14.37 3.14
C GLU A 190 2.81 -14.71 4.12
N GLN A 191 2.79 -14.11 5.32
CA GLN A 191 3.74 -14.46 6.39
C GLN A 191 3.08 -15.43 7.40
N ARG A 192 3.79 -16.51 7.74
CA ARG A 192 3.38 -17.53 8.71
C ARG A 192 4.49 -17.69 9.75
N GLY A 193 4.39 -16.94 10.85
CA GLY A 193 5.45 -16.92 11.86
C GLY A 193 6.71 -16.25 11.32
N ASP A 194 7.82 -16.98 11.31
CA ASP A 194 9.13 -16.51 10.85
C ASP A 194 9.41 -16.80 9.36
N ASP A 195 8.41 -17.36 8.66
CA ASP A 195 8.49 -17.72 7.24
C ASP A 195 7.55 -16.87 6.39
N GLU A 196 7.95 -16.62 5.14
CA GLU A 196 7.04 -16.23 4.07
C GLU A 196 6.61 -17.48 3.31
N ALA A 197 5.37 -17.49 2.85
CA ALA A 197 4.78 -18.60 2.12
C ALA A 197 4.05 -18.09 0.88
N VAL A 198 4.36 -18.66 -0.28
CA VAL A 198 3.51 -18.56 -1.47
C VAL A 198 2.47 -19.67 -1.38
N VAL A 199 1.20 -19.32 -1.40
CA VAL A 199 0.10 -20.24 -1.10
C VAL A 199 -0.91 -20.19 -2.23
N CYS A 200 -1.30 -21.37 -2.71
CA CYS A 200 -2.43 -21.54 -3.61
C CYS A 200 -3.62 -22.09 -2.84
N TYR A 201 -4.77 -21.47 -3.05
CA TYR A 201 -6.07 -21.90 -2.58
C TYR A 201 -6.96 -22.26 -3.78
N ASP A 202 -7.97 -23.10 -3.58
CA ASP A 202 -9.02 -23.36 -4.58
C ASP A 202 -9.96 -22.14 -4.60
N ALA A 203 -10.06 -21.47 -5.74
CA ALA A 203 -10.85 -20.24 -5.88
C ALA A 203 -12.35 -20.43 -5.61
N ARG A 204 -12.87 -21.66 -5.67
CA ARG A 204 -14.29 -21.98 -5.44
C ARG A 204 -14.61 -22.22 -3.97
N THR A 205 -13.67 -22.78 -3.20
CA THR A 205 -13.92 -23.19 -1.80
C THR A 205 -13.09 -22.41 -0.77
N GLY A 206 -11.99 -21.79 -1.21
CA GLY A 206 -10.99 -21.15 -0.35
C GLY A 206 -10.12 -22.15 0.41
N ASP A 207 -10.18 -23.44 0.11
CA ASP A 207 -9.33 -24.44 0.76
C ASP A 207 -7.91 -24.40 0.19
N GLN A 208 -6.91 -24.58 1.05
CA GLN A 208 -5.52 -24.58 0.62
C GLN A 208 -5.24 -25.79 -0.28
N VAL A 209 -4.66 -25.53 -1.45
CA VAL A 209 -4.25 -26.56 -2.41
C VAL A 209 -2.80 -26.95 -2.16
N TRP A 210 -1.88 -26.00 -2.17
CA TRP A 210 -0.47 -26.20 -1.84
C TRP A 210 0.13 -24.93 -1.21
N ALA A 211 1.27 -25.06 -0.54
CA ALA A 211 2.03 -23.93 -0.02
C ALA A 211 3.54 -24.20 -0.16
N TYR A 212 4.30 -23.20 -0.60
CA TYR A 212 5.76 -23.18 -0.59
C TYR A 212 6.23 -22.14 0.43
N SER A 213 6.83 -22.61 1.53
CA SER A 213 7.35 -21.75 2.59
C SER A 213 8.88 -21.67 2.56
N TYR A 214 9.41 -20.51 2.91
CA TYR A 214 10.85 -20.29 3.06
C TYR A 214 11.16 -19.35 4.24
N PRO A 215 12.33 -19.49 4.88
CA PRO A 215 12.74 -18.61 5.98
C PRO A 215 12.86 -17.16 5.52
N ALA A 216 11.92 -16.33 5.96
CA ALA A 216 11.88 -14.89 5.71
C ALA A 216 10.81 -14.28 6.60
N SER A 217 11.16 -13.18 7.27
CA SER A 217 10.18 -12.38 7.99
C SER A 217 10.48 -10.91 7.82
N PHE A 218 9.42 -10.13 7.65
CA PHE A 218 9.49 -8.68 7.56
C PHE A 218 8.59 -8.05 8.61
N GLN A 219 9.18 -7.20 9.44
CA GLN A 219 8.49 -6.52 10.53
C GLN A 219 8.55 -5.01 10.35
N GLU A 220 7.40 -4.35 10.45
CA GLU A 220 7.31 -2.91 10.34
C GLU A 220 6.16 -2.39 11.23
N ASN A 221 6.44 -1.34 12.01
CA ASN A 221 5.58 -0.89 13.11
C ASN A 221 4.33 -0.12 12.68
N LEU A 222 4.38 0.58 11.56
CA LEU A 222 3.33 1.44 11.03
C LEU A 222 2.46 0.68 10.03
N GLY A 223 3.12 0.05 9.07
CA GLY A 223 2.55 -0.60 7.91
C GLY A 223 2.28 -2.09 8.13
N GLY A 224 2.67 -2.67 9.26
CA GLY A 224 2.45 -4.06 9.64
C GLY A 224 3.38 -5.07 8.96
N ASP A 225 3.27 -6.31 9.42
CA ASP A 225 4.24 -7.37 9.10
C ASP A 225 3.89 -8.09 7.77
N GLY A 226 4.90 -8.71 7.15
CA GLY A 226 4.74 -9.61 6.01
C GLY A 226 4.89 -8.99 4.60
N PRO A 227 4.76 -9.82 3.56
CA PRO A 227 4.99 -9.47 2.15
C PRO A 227 3.85 -8.65 1.54
N ARG A 228 4.18 -7.83 0.52
CA ARG A 228 3.27 -6.80 -0.04
C ARG A 228 3.00 -6.96 -1.53
N THR A 229 3.77 -7.78 -2.23
CA THR A 229 3.61 -7.99 -3.68
C THR A 229 2.45 -8.94 -3.97
N THR A 230 1.87 -8.82 -5.16
CA THR A 230 0.95 -9.82 -5.70
C THR A 230 1.75 -10.75 -6.62
N PRO A 231 1.67 -12.08 -6.46
CA PRO A 231 2.28 -13.00 -7.41
C PRO A 231 1.76 -12.79 -8.84
N THR A 232 2.52 -13.24 -9.83
CA THR A 232 2.14 -13.21 -11.25
C THR A 232 2.07 -14.64 -11.76
N ILE A 233 0.93 -15.04 -12.32
CA ILE A 233 0.72 -16.33 -12.96
C ILE A 233 0.93 -16.16 -14.47
N GLN A 234 1.84 -16.92 -15.08
CA GLN A 234 2.02 -16.93 -16.53
C GLN A 234 2.29 -18.35 -17.00
N GLY A 235 1.37 -18.90 -17.79
CA GLY A 235 1.41 -20.29 -18.23
C GLY A 235 1.46 -21.25 -17.04
N GLU A 236 2.49 -22.09 -16.98
CA GLU A 236 2.68 -23.07 -15.91
C GLU A 236 3.48 -22.55 -14.71
N HIS A 237 3.85 -21.26 -14.69
CA HIS A 237 4.71 -20.67 -13.67
C HIS A 237 4.02 -19.59 -12.84
N ILE A 238 4.44 -19.49 -11.58
CA ILE A 238 4.13 -18.41 -10.65
C ILE A 238 5.42 -17.69 -10.29
N TYR A 239 5.43 -16.38 -10.51
CA TYR A 239 6.51 -15.50 -10.10
C TYR A 239 6.09 -14.71 -8.86
N SER A 240 6.85 -14.82 -7.78
CA SER A 240 6.53 -14.19 -6.49
C SER A 240 7.74 -13.49 -5.90
N LEU A 241 7.56 -12.31 -5.34
CA LEU A 241 8.63 -11.53 -4.71
C LEU A 241 8.33 -11.26 -3.23
N GLY A 242 9.12 -11.88 -2.35
CA GLY A 242 9.03 -11.70 -0.89
C GLY A 242 9.39 -10.29 -0.41
N ALA A 243 8.95 -9.91 0.81
CA ALA A 243 9.27 -8.60 1.38
C ALA A 243 10.77 -8.36 1.52
N THR A 244 11.52 -9.45 1.70
CA THR A 244 12.96 -9.50 1.91
C THR A 244 13.77 -9.70 0.63
N GLY A 245 13.14 -9.64 -0.55
CA GLY A 245 13.84 -9.66 -1.84
C GLY A 245 14.05 -11.03 -2.46
N LYS A 246 13.43 -12.10 -1.93
CA LYS A 246 13.44 -13.41 -2.57
C LYS A 246 12.47 -13.43 -3.74
N LEU A 247 13.01 -13.49 -4.96
CA LEU A 247 12.23 -13.70 -6.18
C LEU A 247 12.20 -15.20 -6.48
N LEU A 248 11.01 -15.76 -6.61
CA LEU A 248 10.79 -17.19 -6.79
C LEU A 248 10.04 -17.44 -8.09
N CYS A 249 10.38 -18.53 -8.76
CA CYS A 249 9.54 -19.19 -9.77
C CYS A 249 9.09 -20.55 -9.24
N LEU A 250 7.78 -20.77 -9.20
CA LEU A 250 7.15 -22.01 -8.78
C LEU A 250 6.32 -22.59 -9.91
N LYS A 251 6.19 -23.92 -9.97
CA LYS A 251 5.19 -24.57 -10.82
C LYS A 251 3.80 -24.25 -10.29
N ALA A 252 2.94 -23.67 -11.13
CA ALA A 252 1.61 -23.20 -10.73
C ALA A 252 0.71 -24.28 -10.13
N ARG A 253 0.84 -25.53 -10.62
CA ARG A 253 0.00 -26.65 -10.17
C ARG A 253 0.41 -27.26 -8.83
N THR A 254 1.71 -27.25 -8.53
CA THR A 254 2.27 -28.05 -7.42
C THR A 254 2.94 -27.19 -6.36
N GLY A 255 3.29 -25.95 -6.66
CA GLY A 255 4.11 -25.10 -5.79
C GLY A 255 5.58 -25.50 -5.73
N GLU A 256 6.03 -26.44 -6.58
CA GLU A 256 7.43 -26.87 -6.63
C GLU A 256 8.32 -25.72 -7.11
N LEU A 257 9.41 -25.47 -6.39
CA LEU A 257 10.41 -24.47 -6.77
C LEU A 257 11.10 -24.86 -8.09
N VAL A 258 11.10 -23.94 -9.05
CA VAL A 258 11.86 -24.05 -10.30
C VAL A 258 13.21 -23.35 -10.13
N TRP A 259 13.18 -22.08 -9.74
CA TRP A 259 14.38 -21.28 -9.47
C TRP A 259 14.10 -20.20 -8.42
N GLN A 260 15.17 -19.67 -7.82
CA GLN A 260 15.12 -18.53 -6.91
C GLN A 260 16.28 -17.56 -7.18
N ALA A 261 16.03 -16.27 -6.96
CA ALA A 261 17.03 -15.21 -7.02
C ALA A 261 16.89 -14.26 -5.81
N ASP A 262 17.99 -13.60 -5.45
CA ASP A 262 17.99 -12.55 -4.43
C ASP A 262 18.16 -11.19 -5.10
N VAL A 263 17.08 -10.42 -5.18
CA VAL A 263 17.08 -9.11 -5.86
C VAL A 263 17.76 -8.04 -5.02
N LEU A 264 17.99 -8.32 -3.73
CA LEU A 264 18.73 -7.45 -2.83
C LEU A 264 20.23 -7.70 -2.86
N ASP A 265 20.72 -8.68 -3.62
CA ASP A 265 22.15 -8.74 -3.93
C ASP A 265 22.56 -7.45 -4.66
N GLN A 266 23.53 -6.73 -4.07
CA GLN A 266 23.98 -5.40 -4.49
C GLN A 266 22.93 -4.27 -4.40
N ASN A 267 21.79 -4.54 -3.76
CA ASN A 267 20.76 -3.56 -3.42
C ASN A 267 20.53 -3.56 -1.90
N LYS A 268 19.72 -2.63 -1.42
CA LYS A 268 19.25 -2.54 -0.04
C LYS A 268 17.74 -2.49 -0.06
N ASN A 269 17.11 -3.09 0.94
CA ASN A 269 15.67 -3.02 1.06
C ASN A 269 15.23 -1.56 1.30
N VAL A 270 14.02 -1.24 0.86
CA VAL A 270 13.35 0.04 1.17
C VAL A 270 12.59 -0.07 2.50
N ILE A 271 12.22 1.07 3.07
CA ILE A 271 11.68 1.18 4.43
C ILE A 271 10.46 0.28 4.65
N TRP A 272 9.61 0.13 3.64
CA TRP A 272 8.36 -0.64 3.71
C TRP A 272 8.45 -2.03 3.07
N GLY A 273 9.65 -2.51 2.74
CA GLY A 273 9.84 -3.79 2.06
C GLY A 273 9.52 -3.73 0.57
N MET A 274 9.69 -4.85 -0.12
CA MET A 274 9.38 -4.94 -1.55
C MET A 274 7.87 -4.88 -1.82
N CYS A 275 7.43 -3.89 -2.61
CA CYS A 275 6.03 -3.69 -3.00
C CYS A 275 5.77 -3.86 -4.50
N GLY A 276 6.78 -3.64 -5.34
CA GLY A 276 6.65 -3.79 -6.79
C GLY A 276 6.46 -5.24 -7.19
N SER A 277 5.25 -5.60 -7.63
CA SER A 277 4.90 -6.97 -8.02
C SER A 277 5.64 -7.37 -9.30
N PRO A 278 6.19 -8.59 -9.39
CA PRO A 278 7.01 -9.01 -10.54
C PRO A 278 6.20 -8.97 -11.83
N LEU A 279 6.77 -8.41 -12.90
CA LEU A 279 6.15 -8.35 -14.23
C LEU A 279 6.72 -9.48 -15.10
N ALA A 280 5.86 -10.39 -15.57
CA ALA A 280 6.28 -11.48 -16.46
C ALA A 280 5.88 -11.15 -17.92
N THR A 281 6.85 -10.93 -18.80
CA THR A 281 6.61 -10.54 -20.20
C THR A 281 7.78 -10.93 -21.10
N GLU A 282 7.50 -11.39 -22.32
CA GLU A 282 8.52 -11.72 -23.34
C GLU A 282 9.61 -12.69 -22.87
N GLY A 283 9.26 -13.66 -22.03
CA GLY A 283 10.24 -14.59 -21.46
C GLY A 283 11.12 -13.98 -20.37
N LEU A 284 10.78 -12.78 -19.89
CA LEU A 284 11.45 -12.09 -18.80
C LEU A 284 10.55 -11.96 -17.57
N VAL A 285 11.17 -11.92 -16.39
CA VAL A 285 10.57 -11.51 -15.12
C VAL A 285 11.30 -10.26 -14.65
N ILE A 286 10.58 -9.15 -14.60
CA ILE A 286 11.13 -7.82 -14.34
C ILE A 286 10.68 -7.32 -12.98
N VAL A 287 11.64 -6.79 -12.21
CA VAL A 287 11.45 -6.23 -10.87
C VAL A 287 12.24 -4.93 -10.72
N ASN A 288 11.78 -4.07 -9.81
CA ASN A 288 12.47 -2.84 -9.40
C ASN A 288 13.03 -3.07 -7.99
N PRO A 289 14.26 -3.61 -7.84
CA PRO A 289 14.85 -3.86 -6.54
C PRO A 289 15.11 -2.54 -5.81
N GLY A 290 15.02 -2.58 -4.47
CA GLY A 290 15.03 -1.43 -3.57
C GLY A 290 16.00 -0.27 -3.88
N LYS A 291 16.98 -0.02 -3.00
CA LYS A 291 17.95 1.07 -3.17
C LYS A 291 19.30 0.51 -3.57
N GLN A 292 19.90 1.01 -4.65
CA GLN A 292 21.19 0.54 -5.12
C GLN A 292 22.29 0.81 -4.08
N GLN A 293 23.19 -0.15 -3.89
CA GLN A 293 24.38 0.04 -3.05
C GLN A 293 25.42 0.91 -3.75
N ASP A 294 25.57 0.70 -5.07
CA ASP A 294 26.34 1.51 -5.99
C ASP A 294 25.42 1.94 -7.14
N SER A 295 25.04 3.22 -7.19
CA SER A 295 24.20 3.77 -8.25
C SER A 295 24.86 3.63 -9.63
N ALA A 296 26.20 3.64 -9.72
CA ALA A 296 26.92 3.50 -10.98
C ALA A 296 26.80 2.08 -11.57
N ALA A 297 26.42 1.09 -10.75
CA ALA A 297 26.16 -0.27 -11.22
C ALA A 297 24.82 -0.41 -11.97
N GLY A 298 23.96 0.62 -11.96
CA GLY A 298 22.76 0.64 -12.81
C GLY A 298 21.72 -0.44 -12.47
N ARG A 299 21.56 -0.80 -11.19
CA ARG A 299 20.73 -1.94 -10.75
C ARG A 299 19.36 -1.53 -10.22
N ALA A 300 18.75 -0.46 -10.74
CA ALA A 300 17.41 -0.04 -10.35
C ALA A 300 16.29 -0.92 -10.90
N VAL A 301 16.50 -1.52 -12.06
CA VAL A 301 15.58 -2.47 -12.68
C VAL A 301 16.37 -3.71 -13.01
N LEU A 302 15.85 -4.89 -12.66
CA LEU A 302 16.44 -6.17 -13.00
C LEU A 302 15.46 -6.97 -13.84
N ALA A 303 15.97 -7.59 -14.90
CA ALA A 303 15.24 -8.56 -15.68
C ALA A 303 15.93 -9.92 -15.61
N PHE A 304 15.14 -10.94 -15.28
CA PHE A 304 15.56 -12.33 -15.19
C PHE A 304 14.92 -13.12 -16.32
N ASP A 305 15.61 -14.12 -16.82
CA ASP A 305 15.04 -15.11 -17.72
C ASP A 305 13.95 -15.90 -16.97
N ALA A 306 12.77 -15.98 -17.55
CA ALA A 306 11.58 -16.50 -16.89
C ALA A 306 11.66 -18.01 -16.60
N GLU A 307 12.47 -18.76 -17.35
CA GLU A 307 12.61 -20.22 -17.21
C GLU A 307 13.76 -20.60 -16.27
N THR A 308 14.86 -19.86 -16.31
CA THR A 308 16.11 -20.21 -15.61
C THR A 308 16.38 -19.37 -14.36
N GLY A 309 15.80 -18.17 -14.27
CA GLY A 309 16.07 -17.22 -13.18
C GLY A 309 17.43 -16.54 -13.27
N HIS A 310 18.16 -16.70 -14.38
CA HIS A 310 19.40 -15.98 -14.61
C HIS A 310 19.11 -14.52 -14.98
N GLU A 311 19.88 -13.59 -14.43
CA GLU A 311 19.79 -12.18 -14.80
C GLU A 311 20.19 -12.00 -16.27
N VAL A 312 19.31 -11.36 -17.05
CA VAL A 312 19.51 -11.07 -18.48
C VAL A 312 20.07 -9.66 -18.65
N TRP A 313 19.48 -8.69 -17.95
CA TRP A 313 19.94 -7.31 -17.96
C TRP A 313 19.51 -6.55 -16.69
N HIS A 314 20.18 -5.43 -16.44
CA HIS A 314 19.78 -4.44 -15.44
C HIS A 314 19.95 -3.02 -16.00
N ALA A 315 19.17 -2.07 -15.47
CA ALA A 315 19.24 -0.67 -15.88
C ALA A 315 18.81 0.31 -14.77
N GLY A 316 19.22 1.57 -14.90
CA GLY A 316 18.79 2.69 -14.06
C GLY A 316 19.47 2.76 -12.69
N ASP A 317 19.47 3.94 -12.09
CA ASP A 317 20.22 4.27 -10.87
C ASP A 317 19.37 4.94 -9.79
N HIS A 318 18.05 4.94 -9.98
CA HIS A 318 17.07 5.53 -9.07
C HIS A 318 16.51 4.49 -8.08
N PRO A 319 16.41 4.82 -6.77
CA PRO A 319 15.86 3.90 -5.79
C PRO A 319 14.40 3.55 -6.09
N ALA A 320 13.99 2.33 -5.78
CA ALA A 320 12.60 1.92 -5.90
C ALA A 320 11.67 2.85 -5.12
N GLY A 321 10.54 3.17 -5.76
CA GLY A 321 9.37 3.69 -5.08
C GLY A 321 8.66 2.54 -4.38
N TYR A 322 7.39 2.35 -4.71
CA TYR A 322 6.59 1.20 -4.26
C TYR A 322 5.62 0.72 -5.35
N CYS A 323 5.78 1.24 -6.57
CA CYS A 323 4.99 0.93 -7.74
C CYS A 323 5.48 -0.38 -8.37
N SER A 324 4.56 -1.11 -9.01
CA SER A 324 4.90 -2.30 -9.79
C SER A 324 5.29 -1.90 -11.22
N PRO A 325 6.30 -2.55 -11.83
CA PRO A 325 6.64 -2.33 -13.24
C PRO A 325 5.45 -2.61 -14.16
N MET A 326 5.33 -1.83 -15.24
CA MET A 326 4.27 -1.99 -16.25
C MET A 326 4.86 -2.05 -17.66
N ARG A 327 4.42 -3.00 -18.48
CA ARG A 327 4.68 -2.95 -19.92
C ARG A 327 3.64 -2.07 -20.59
N VAL A 328 4.08 -1.09 -21.36
CA VAL A 328 3.21 -0.13 -22.04
C VAL A 328 3.70 0.13 -23.46
N LYS A 329 2.79 0.58 -24.33
CA LYS A 329 3.14 1.13 -25.64
C LYS A 329 2.88 2.62 -25.61
N LEU A 330 3.93 3.42 -25.80
CA LEU A 330 3.87 4.88 -25.87
C LEU A 330 4.61 5.31 -27.14
N ALA A 331 4.07 6.27 -27.87
CA ALA A 331 4.55 6.76 -29.17
C ALA A 331 4.89 5.62 -30.15
N GLY A 332 4.08 4.55 -30.13
CA GLY A 332 4.26 3.35 -30.95
C GLY A 332 5.32 2.35 -30.47
N GLN A 333 6.15 2.69 -29.48
CA GLN A 333 7.22 1.84 -28.95
C GLN A 333 6.81 1.12 -27.67
N ASP A 334 7.04 -0.19 -27.62
CA ASP A 334 6.91 -0.97 -26.38
C ASP A 334 8.06 -0.65 -25.43
N GLN A 335 7.72 -0.39 -24.17
CA GLN A 335 8.66 -0.02 -23.13
C GLN A 335 8.17 -0.42 -21.75
N LEU A 336 9.09 -0.44 -20.80
CA LEU A 336 8.80 -0.67 -19.39
C LEU A 336 8.63 0.68 -18.69
N LEU A 337 7.47 0.89 -18.08
CA LEU A 337 7.19 2.05 -17.25
C LEU A 337 7.49 1.73 -15.78
N ILE A 338 8.35 2.55 -15.17
CA ILE A 338 8.72 2.48 -13.76
C ILE A 338 8.38 3.83 -13.10
N PHE A 339 7.72 3.78 -11.95
CA PHE A 339 7.52 4.95 -11.10
C PHE A 339 8.33 4.76 -9.81
N ASP A 340 9.57 5.23 -9.85
CA ASP A 340 10.58 5.06 -8.81
C ASP A 340 10.50 6.18 -7.76
N ALA A 341 11.47 6.26 -6.85
CA ALA A 341 11.50 7.25 -5.78
C ALA A 341 11.62 8.71 -6.30
N ASP A 342 12.25 8.88 -7.46
CA ASP A 342 12.64 10.18 -7.99
C ASP A 342 11.71 10.65 -9.12
N GLY A 343 11.07 9.75 -9.84
CA GLY A 343 10.23 10.11 -10.97
C GLY A 343 9.60 8.96 -11.74
N LEU A 344 8.89 9.35 -12.81
CA LEU A 344 8.35 8.43 -13.80
C LEU A 344 9.36 8.27 -14.93
N ALA A 345 9.69 7.04 -15.29
CA ALA A 345 10.61 6.75 -16.38
C ALA A 345 10.15 5.60 -17.27
N GLY A 346 10.48 5.71 -18.55
CA GLY A 346 10.36 4.65 -19.54
C GLY A 346 11.72 3.98 -19.76
N TYR A 347 11.75 2.65 -19.83
CA TYR A 347 12.95 1.86 -20.08
C TYR A 347 12.77 0.97 -21.31
N ASP A 348 13.86 0.75 -22.04
CA ASP A 348 13.90 -0.23 -23.13
C ASP A 348 13.75 -1.65 -22.57
N LEU A 349 12.86 -2.45 -23.18
CA LEU A 349 12.62 -3.84 -22.77
C LEU A 349 13.82 -4.77 -23.01
N GLY A 350 14.74 -4.39 -23.91
CA GLY A 350 15.97 -5.11 -24.21
C GLY A 350 17.16 -4.70 -23.35
N GLY A 351 16.97 -3.85 -22.34
CA GLY A 351 18.02 -3.44 -21.42
C GLY A 351 18.97 -2.37 -21.95
N LYS A 352 18.60 -1.61 -22.99
CA LYS A 352 19.42 -0.49 -23.49
C LYS A 352 19.50 0.71 -22.54
N GLY A 353 18.70 0.71 -21.47
CA GLY A 353 18.66 1.76 -20.46
C GLY A 353 17.35 2.55 -20.45
N GLU A 354 17.40 3.69 -19.78
CA GLU A 354 16.29 4.64 -19.69
C GLU A 354 16.08 5.38 -21.02
N LEU A 355 14.83 5.48 -21.46
CA LEU A 355 14.41 6.17 -22.68
C LEU A 355 14.08 7.65 -22.40
N TRP A 356 13.39 7.91 -21.29
CA TRP A 356 12.98 9.24 -20.86
C TRP A 356 12.63 9.24 -19.38
N ARG A 357 12.59 10.45 -18.80
CA ARG A 357 12.21 10.69 -17.42
C ARG A 357 11.40 11.95 -17.26
N TYR A 358 10.47 11.90 -16.32
CA TYR A 358 9.78 13.04 -15.76
C TYR A 358 10.01 13.07 -14.25
N ASP A 359 10.73 14.09 -13.77
CA ASP A 359 11.10 14.23 -12.37
C ASP A 359 9.87 14.45 -11.48
N TRP A 360 9.71 13.58 -10.49
CA TRP A 360 8.65 13.65 -9.50
C TRP A 360 9.15 13.23 -8.12
N PRO A 361 10.10 13.99 -7.52
CA PRO A 361 10.65 13.64 -6.21
C PRO A 361 9.54 13.74 -5.16
N GLY A 362 9.18 12.60 -4.57
CA GLY A 362 8.12 12.47 -3.57
C GLY A 362 8.61 12.68 -2.14
N PHE A 363 7.69 12.73 -1.19
CA PHE A 363 8.05 12.68 0.24
C PHE A 363 8.71 11.32 0.54
N ASN A 364 9.99 11.32 0.93
CA ASN A 364 10.80 10.12 1.19
C ASN A 364 10.82 9.10 0.04
N GLY A 365 10.68 9.56 -1.22
CA GLY A 365 10.64 8.65 -2.37
C GLY A 365 9.40 7.75 -2.43
N ILE A 366 8.31 8.13 -1.76
CA ILE A 366 7.11 7.29 -1.67
C ILE A 366 6.19 7.57 -2.87
N ASN A 367 6.45 6.85 -3.96
CA ASN A 367 5.58 6.80 -5.15
C ASN A 367 4.97 5.39 -5.25
N VAL A 368 3.68 5.28 -4.89
CA VAL A 368 2.99 3.98 -4.71
C VAL A 368 1.95 3.71 -5.80
N ALA A 369 1.17 4.73 -6.19
CA ALA A 369 0.06 4.57 -7.10
C ALA A 369 0.57 4.26 -8.52
N GLN A 370 -0.02 3.25 -9.17
CA GLN A 370 0.29 2.92 -10.56
C GLN A 370 -0.01 4.12 -11.46
N PRO A 371 0.91 4.46 -12.38
CA PRO A 371 0.60 5.37 -13.46
C PRO A 371 -0.58 4.87 -14.30
N LEU A 372 -1.37 5.81 -14.84
CA LEU A 372 -2.38 5.50 -15.85
C LEU A 372 -1.88 5.94 -17.22
N VAL A 373 -1.87 5.01 -18.18
CA VAL A 373 -1.64 5.32 -19.58
C VAL A 373 -2.96 5.76 -20.21
N LEU A 374 -2.96 6.94 -20.80
CA LEU A 374 -4.10 7.58 -21.45
C LEU A 374 -3.86 7.68 -22.96
N GLU A 375 -4.93 7.91 -23.72
CA GLU A 375 -4.84 8.15 -25.15
C GLU A 375 -3.94 9.34 -25.51
N GLY A 376 -3.31 9.23 -26.67
CA GLY A 376 -2.38 10.25 -27.19
C GLY A 376 -1.08 10.31 -26.40
N ASP A 377 -0.55 9.15 -25.98
CA ASP A 377 0.76 9.03 -25.33
C ASP A 377 0.91 9.89 -24.07
N ARG A 378 -0.18 9.96 -23.28
CA ARG A 378 -0.19 10.69 -22.01
C ARG A 378 -0.15 9.72 -20.85
N VAL A 379 0.55 10.08 -19.79
CA VAL A 379 0.62 9.31 -18.55
C VAL A 379 0.23 10.18 -17.38
N PHE A 380 -0.77 9.73 -16.63
CA PHE A 380 -1.17 10.36 -15.37
C PHE A 380 -0.45 9.70 -14.20
N ILE A 381 0.09 10.52 -13.29
CA ILE A 381 0.69 10.06 -12.03
C ILE A 381 0.13 10.82 -10.84
N SER A 382 0.14 10.19 -9.67
CA SER A 382 -0.26 10.81 -8.42
C SER A 382 0.50 10.21 -7.25
N SER A 383 0.84 11.05 -6.27
CA SER A 383 1.40 10.60 -5.00
C SER A 383 0.68 11.27 -3.83
N GLY A 384 0.56 10.51 -2.73
CA GLY A 384 0.04 10.99 -1.46
C GLY A 384 0.94 12.03 -0.79
N TYR A 385 0.73 12.24 0.51
CA TYR A 385 1.57 13.11 1.34
C TYR A 385 1.63 14.55 0.80
N GLY A 386 0.52 15.06 0.28
CA GLY A 386 0.42 16.44 -0.23
C GLY A 386 1.20 16.70 -1.52
N LYS A 387 1.64 15.65 -2.25
CA LYS A 387 2.35 15.83 -3.52
C LYS A 387 1.40 16.20 -4.66
N GLY A 388 0.28 15.50 -4.79
CA GLY A 388 -0.78 15.77 -5.77
C GLY A 388 -0.69 14.88 -6.99
N CYS A 389 -1.00 15.43 -8.16
CA CYS A 389 -1.02 14.68 -9.41
C CYS A 389 -0.60 15.52 -10.62
N ALA A 390 -0.20 14.84 -11.70
CA ALA A 390 0.18 15.45 -12.95
C ALA A 390 -0.21 14.57 -14.14
N LEU A 391 -0.37 15.21 -15.30
CA LEU A 391 -0.50 14.56 -16.59
C LEU A 391 0.71 14.94 -17.44
N VAL A 392 1.43 13.94 -17.91
CA VAL A 392 2.65 14.07 -18.72
C VAL A 392 2.33 13.59 -20.13
N HIS A 393 2.78 14.31 -21.15
CA HIS A 393 2.68 13.91 -22.56
C HIS A 393 4.06 13.49 -23.04
N LEU A 394 4.12 12.31 -23.64
CA LEU A 394 5.35 11.71 -24.14
C LEU A 394 5.39 11.88 -25.65
N GLN A 395 6.48 12.44 -26.15
CA GLN A 395 6.71 12.57 -27.58
C GLN A 395 8.00 11.86 -27.96
N HIS A 396 7.99 11.28 -29.15
CA HIS A 396 9.15 10.62 -29.72
C HIS A 396 9.40 11.13 -31.14
N GLN A 397 10.57 11.72 -31.37
CA GLN A 397 10.98 12.25 -32.67
C GLN A 397 12.38 11.72 -33.01
N GLY A 398 12.46 10.81 -33.99
CA GLY A 398 13.71 10.11 -34.30
C GLY A 398 14.11 9.20 -33.13
N ASP A 399 15.29 9.44 -32.55
CA ASP A 399 15.79 8.73 -31.37
C ASP A 399 15.63 9.54 -30.07
N HIS A 400 14.92 10.68 -30.12
CA HIS A 400 14.77 11.59 -28.99
C HIS A 400 13.38 11.50 -28.38
N TRP A 401 13.34 11.28 -27.07
CA TRP A 401 12.14 11.36 -26.26
C TRP A 401 12.04 12.70 -25.54
N SER A 402 10.81 13.20 -25.39
CA SER A 402 10.49 14.27 -24.43
C SER A 402 9.30 13.86 -23.56
N ALA A 403 9.35 14.29 -22.30
CA ALA A 403 8.27 14.12 -21.33
C ALA A 403 7.84 15.50 -20.83
N GLU A 404 6.72 15.99 -21.34
CA GLU A 404 6.23 17.35 -21.10
C GLU A 404 5.04 17.35 -20.16
N GLU A 405 5.07 18.20 -19.14
CA GLU A 405 3.93 18.40 -18.25
C GLU A 405 2.79 19.09 -19.01
N VAL A 406 1.63 18.43 -19.11
CA VAL A 406 0.40 19.02 -19.63
C VAL A 406 -0.25 19.88 -18.56
N TRP A 407 -0.34 19.34 -17.34
CA TRP A 407 -0.77 20.06 -16.14
C TRP A 407 -0.33 19.33 -14.88
N LYS A 408 -0.34 20.07 -13.77
CA LYS A 408 -0.08 19.58 -12.42
C LYS A 408 -0.97 20.27 -11.41
N THR A 409 -1.60 19.51 -10.53
CA THR A 409 -2.59 20.03 -9.57
C THR A 409 -2.56 19.28 -8.23
N GLN A 410 -3.32 19.80 -7.26
CA GLN A 410 -3.58 19.16 -5.96
C GLN A 410 -4.96 18.48 -5.92
N ALA A 411 -5.50 18.11 -7.10
CA ALA A 411 -6.86 17.60 -7.20
C ALA A 411 -7.00 16.16 -6.66
N LEU A 412 -5.91 15.37 -6.69
CA LEU A 412 -5.88 13.98 -6.28
C LEU A 412 -4.52 13.60 -5.67
N HIS A 413 -4.55 12.96 -4.50
CA HIS A 413 -3.39 12.45 -3.77
C HIS A 413 -3.55 10.95 -3.50
N CYS A 414 -3.23 10.13 -4.49
CA CYS A 414 -3.27 8.68 -4.37
C CYS A 414 -2.12 8.19 -3.48
N LYS A 415 -2.45 7.68 -2.30
CA LYS A 415 -1.46 7.23 -1.30
C LYS A 415 -1.10 5.76 -1.43
N PHE A 416 -2.05 4.85 -1.23
CA PHE A 416 -1.87 3.39 -1.39
C PHE A 416 -2.70 2.80 -2.53
N ALA A 417 -3.76 3.52 -2.93
CA ALA A 417 -4.69 3.08 -3.95
C ALA A 417 -4.30 3.68 -5.30
N SER A 418 -4.26 2.83 -6.32
CA SER A 418 -4.05 3.28 -7.70
C SER A 418 -5.37 3.70 -8.32
N PRO A 419 -5.43 4.85 -9.01
CA PRO A 419 -6.66 5.35 -9.63
C PRO A 419 -7.06 4.49 -10.84
N VAL A 420 -8.25 4.75 -11.37
CA VAL A 420 -8.76 4.13 -12.61
C VAL A 420 -9.28 5.20 -13.55
N LEU A 421 -9.14 4.95 -14.85
CA LEU A 421 -9.71 5.78 -15.91
C LEU A 421 -11.07 5.23 -16.33
N TYR A 422 -12.06 6.10 -16.49
CA TYR A 422 -13.29 5.81 -17.21
C TYR A 422 -13.72 7.03 -18.00
N GLN A 423 -13.79 6.86 -19.34
CA GLN A 423 -13.98 7.98 -20.26
C GLN A 423 -12.90 9.06 -20.00
N ASP A 424 -13.26 10.34 -20.03
CA ASP A 424 -12.34 11.46 -19.77
C ASP A 424 -12.19 11.84 -18.29
N HIS A 425 -12.42 10.88 -17.38
CA HIS A 425 -12.37 11.10 -15.94
C HIS A 425 -11.55 10.06 -15.19
N ILE A 426 -10.78 10.55 -14.23
CA ILE A 426 -9.96 9.74 -13.33
C ILE A 426 -10.67 9.65 -11.99
N TYR A 427 -10.81 8.43 -11.48
CA TYR A 427 -11.40 8.13 -10.17
C TYR A 427 -10.32 7.54 -9.27
N GLY A 428 -10.15 8.11 -8.08
CA GLY A 428 -9.14 7.65 -7.14
C GLY A 428 -9.44 8.05 -5.70
N LEU A 429 -8.71 7.48 -4.75
CA LEU A 429 -8.82 7.81 -3.33
C LEU A 429 -7.85 8.93 -2.98
N ASP A 430 -8.36 10.16 -2.87
CA ASP A 430 -7.63 11.36 -2.45
C ASP A 430 -7.45 11.37 -0.93
N GLU A 431 -6.29 10.89 -0.44
CA GLU A 431 -6.04 10.63 0.99
C GLU A 431 -7.23 9.90 1.65
N GLY A 432 -7.77 8.91 0.93
CA GLY A 432 -8.86 8.04 1.35
C GLY A 432 -10.29 8.51 1.04
N VAL A 433 -10.48 9.63 0.33
CA VAL A 433 -11.80 10.09 -0.15
C VAL A 433 -11.94 9.84 -1.65
N LEU A 434 -12.98 9.12 -2.06
CA LEU A 434 -13.23 8.91 -3.48
C LEU A 434 -13.44 10.25 -4.18
N THR A 435 -12.67 10.49 -5.23
CA THR A 435 -12.59 11.78 -5.92
C THR A 435 -12.58 11.54 -7.42
N CYS A 436 -13.33 12.39 -8.14
CA CYS A 436 -13.35 12.42 -9.60
C CYS A 436 -12.58 13.65 -10.10
N VAL A 437 -11.70 13.45 -11.07
CA VAL A 437 -10.89 14.49 -11.72
C VAL A 437 -11.08 14.43 -13.22
N GLU A 438 -11.32 15.58 -13.85
CA GLU A 438 -11.41 15.70 -15.31
C GLU A 438 -10.00 15.64 -15.92
N VAL A 439 -9.78 14.74 -16.89
CA VAL A 439 -8.47 14.54 -17.55
C VAL A 439 -8.00 15.80 -18.26
N LYS A 440 -8.91 16.51 -18.94
CA LYS A 440 -8.57 17.64 -19.80
C LYS A 440 -7.93 18.80 -19.03
N THR A 441 -8.43 19.08 -17.83
CA THR A 441 -8.05 20.29 -17.07
C THR A 441 -7.31 19.97 -15.78
N GLY A 442 -7.31 18.71 -15.33
CA GLY A 442 -6.82 18.31 -14.01
C GLY A 442 -7.67 18.84 -12.85
N ARG A 443 -8.86 19.39 -13.14
CA ARG A 443 -9.76 19.95 -12.13
C ARG A 443 -10.55 18.84 -11.44
N ARG A 444 -10.63 18.94 -10.12
CA ARG A 444 -11.54 18.11 -9.32
C ARG A 444 -13.00 18.42 -9.67
N VAL A 445 -13.74 17.40 -10.06
CA VAL A 445 -15.17 17.48 -10.38
C VAL A 445 -15.99 17.37 -9.11
N TRP A 446 -15.74 16.32 -8.30
CA TRP A 446 -16.41 16.12 -7.02
C TRP A 446 -15.54 15.32 -6.04
N LYS A 447 -15.91 15.37 -4.76
CA LYS A 447 -15.48 14.43 -3.70
C LYS A 447 -16.69 13.72 -3.12
N GLY A 448 -16.58 12.41 -2.96
CA GLY A 448 -17.61 11.55 -2.41
C GLY A 448 -17.28 11.09 -1.00
N GLN A 449 -17.58 9.81 -0.73
CA GLN A 449 -17.38 9.17 0.56
C GLN A 449 -15.91 8.84 0.86
N ARG A 450 -15.59 8.77 2.15
CA ARG A 450 -14.29 8.29 2.66
C ARG A 450 -14.29 6.78 2.80
N TYR A 451 -13.38 6.11 2.09
CA TYR A 451 -13.12 4.68 2.20
C TYR A 451 -11.78 4.36 2.90
N GLY A 452 -11.03 5.40 3.31
CA GLY A 452 -9.69 5.23 3.88
C GLY A 452 -8.69 4.82 2.82
N HIS A 453 -7.52 4.32 3.22
CA HIS A 453 -6.45 3.92 2.27
C HIS A 453 -6.67 2.51 1.72
N GLY A 454 -7.88 2.26 1.25
CA GLY A 454 -8.30 1.01 0.63
C GLY A 454 -7.80 0.85 -0.81
N GLN A 455 -8.52 0.10 -1.63
CA GLN A 455 -8.18 -0.21 -3.02
C GLN A 455 -9.40 -0.07 -3.92
N LEU A 456 -9.20 0.19 -5.22
CA LEU A 456 -10.29 0.23 -6.19
C LEU A 456 -9.94 -0.50 -7.49
N LEU A 457 -10.96 -1.12 -8.08
CA LEU A 457 -11.00 -1.66 -9.43
C LEU A 457 -12.18 -1.05 -10.19
N ARG A 458 -12.18 -1.15 -11.52
CA ARG A 458 -13.28 -0.75 -12.38
C ARG A 458 -13.69 -1.87 -13.34
N GLN A 459 -14.99 -2.14 -13.42
CA GLN A 459 -15.59 -2.85 -14.55
C GLN A 459 -16.67 -1.94 -15.15
N ASP A 460 -16.57 -1.66 -16.45
CA ASP A 460 -17.50 -0.73 -17.13
C ASP A 460 -17.66 0.60 -16.35
N ASP A 461 -18.88 1.05 -16.13
CA ASP A 461 -19.22 2.24 -15.35
C ASP A 461 -19.31 1.98 -13.84
N LEU A 462 -18.80 0.85 -13.34
CA LEU A 462 -18.84 0.49 -11.93
C LEU A 462 -17.45 0.45 -11.29
N LEU A 463 -17.32 1.17 -10.17
CA LEU A 463 -16.17 1.11 -9.28
C LEU A 463 -16.45 0.09 -8.17
N VAL A 464 -15.54 -0.86 -7.99
CA VAL A 464 -15.55 -1.82 -6.88
C VAL A 464 -14.46 -1.40 -5.90
N ILE A 465 -14.86 -0.90 -4.74
CA ILE A 465 -13.96 -0.28 -3.76
C ILE A 465 -13.88 -1.18 -2.52
N VAL A 466 -12.68 -1.59 -2.15
CA VAL A 466 -12.38 -2.15 -0.84
C VAL A 466 -11.92 -1.00 0.04
N GLY A 467 -12.66 -0.69 1.10
CA GLY A 467 -12.23 0.30 2.07
C GLY A 467 -11.29 -0.28 3.13
N GLU A 468 -10.53 0.60 3.75
CA GLU A 468 -9.45 0.26 4.69
C GLU A 468 -9.92 -0.60 5.87
N ARG A 469 -11.16 -0.44 6.32
CA ARG A 469 -11.75 -1.21 7.42
C ARG A 469 -12.51 -2.44 6.94
N GLY A 470 -12.21 -2.95 5.74
CA GLY A 470 -12.77 -4.20 5.22
C GLY A 470 -14.19 -4.08 4.67
N GLN A 471 -14.69 -2.87 4.45
CA GLN A 471 -15.93 -2.65 3.69
C GLN A 471 -15.70 -2.87 2.19
N VAL A 472 -16.71 -3.36 1.49
CA VAL A 472 -16.76 -3.39 0.02
C VAL A 472 -17.93 -2.53 -0.42
N ALA A 473 -17.67 -1.58 -1.30
CA ALA A 473 -18.67 -0.65 -1.84
C ALA A 473 -18.69 -0.70 -3.37
N LEU A 474 -19.89 -0.52 -3.91
CA LEU A 474 -20.13 -0.36 -5.34
C LEU A 474 -20.53 1.08 -5.61
N VAL A 475 -19.85 1.75 -6.53
CA VAL A 475 -20.07 3.17 -6.84
C VAL A 475 -20.10 3.38 -8.34
N GLU A 476 -21.03 4.18 -8.84
CA GLU A 476 -21.04 4.55 -10.26
C GLU A 476 -19.86 5.46 -10.61
N ALA A 477 -19.17 5.13 -11.71
CA ALA A 477 -18.13 5.95 -12.32
C ALA A 477 -18.76 7.08 -13.15
N SER A 478 -19.42 8.02 -12.47
CA SER A 478 -20.12 9.15 -13.11
C SER A 478 -19.47 10.50 -12.77
N PRO A 479 -19.23 11.37 -13.77
CA PRO A 479 -18.75 12.72 -13.51
C PRO A 479 -19.87 13.65 -13.01
N ALA A 480 -21.15 13.27 -13.16
CA ALA A 480 -22.27 14.13 -12.79
C ALA A 480 -22.37 14.34 -11.27
N ALA A 481 -22.22 13.27 -10.50
CA ALA A 481 -22.20 13.29 -9.04
C ALA A 481 -21.64 11.98 -8.50
N PHE A 482 -21.24 11.98 -7.23
CA PHE A 482 -21.00 10.76 -6.48
C PHE A 482 -22.31 10.00 -6.24
N HIS A 483 -22.33 8.72 -6.60
CA HIS A 483 -23.49 7.83 -6.39
C HIS A 483 -23.03 6.44 -5.92
N GLU A 484 -23.14 6.18 -4.62
CA GLU A 484 -22.91 4.85 -4.04
C GLU A 484 -24.16 3.98 -4.18
N LEU A 485 -23.98 2.79 -4.75
CA LEU A 485 -25.04 1.81 -5.00
C LEU A 485 -25.28 0.86 -3.84
N GLY A 486 -24.30 0.75 -2.94
CA GLY A 486 -24.39 -0.08 -1.75
C GLY A 486 -23.03 -0.44 -1.18
N GLN A 487 -23.05 -0.92 0.06
CA GLN A 487 -21.86 -1.30 0.81
C GLN A 487 -22.17 -2.48 1.74
N VAL A 488 -21.17 -3.36 1.95
CA VAL A 488 -21.19 -4.43 2.95
C VAL A 488 -19.90 -4.44 3.75
N LYS A 489 -19.98 -4.85 5.02
CA LYS A 489 -18.80 -5.21 5.82
C LYS A 489 -18.33 -6.60 5.40
N ALA A 490 -17.26 -6.66 4.62
CA ALA A 490 -16.81 -7.89 3.99
C ALA A 490 -15.74 -8.63 4.82
N LEU A 491 -14.83 -7.89 5.44
CA LEU A 491 -13.77 -8.39 6.33
C LEU A 491 -13.76 -7.64 7.66
N GLU A 492 -13.40 -8.36 8.73
CA GLU A 492 -13.11 -7.76 10.02
C GLU A 492 -11.67 -7.26 10.11
N GLY A 493 -11.38 -6.40 11.09
CA GLY A 493 -10.03 -5.85 11.32
C GLY A 493 -9.90 -4.37 10.99
N ASP A 494 -8.69 -3.85 11.19
CA ASP A 494 -8.35 -2.43 11.13
C ASP A 494 -7.74 -1.99 9.80
N LYS A 495 -7.10 -2.91 9.06
CA LYS A 495 -6.40 -2.62 7.80
C LYS A 495 -6.69 -3.64 6.72
N THR A 496 -7.11 -3.14 5.56
CA THR A 496 -7.34 -3.88 4.32
C THR A 496 -6.75 -3.07 3.18
N TRP A 497 -5.42 -3.16 3.01
CA TRP A 497 -4.69 -2.42 1.97
C TRP A 497 -4.33 -3.29 0.75
N ASN A 498 -4.63 -4.60 0.83
CA ASN A 498 -4.36 -5.58 -0.23
C ASN A 498 -5.18 -5.25 -1.49
N CYS A 499 -4.55 -5.31 -2.66
CA CYS A 499 -5.28 -5.21 -3.92
C CYS A 499 -6.25 -6.41 -4.04
N PRO A 500 -7.56 -6.17 -4.28
CA PRO A 500 -8.48 -7.26 -4.54
C PRO A 500 -8.24 -7.85 -5.93
N ALA A 501 -8.80 -9.03 -6.16
CA ALA A 501 -8.91 -9.62 -7.50
C ALA A 501 -10.38 -9.79 -7.87
N LEU A 502 -10.74 -9.46 -9.12
CA LEU A 502 -12.05 -9.75 -9.70
C LEU A 502 -11.82 -10.62 -10.92
N ALA A 503 -12.18 -11.90 -10.82
CA ALA A 503 -12.03 -12.88 -11.89
C ALA A 503 -13.37 -13.57 -12.13
N ASP A 504 -13.82 -13.58 -13.37
CA ASP A 504 -15.11 -14.16 -13.78
C ASP A 504 -16.31 -13.75 -12.88
N GLY A 505 -16.36 -12.46 -12.49
CA GLY A 505 -17.38 -11.92 -11.59
C GLY A 505 -17.28 -12.37 -10.13
N ARG A 506 -16.32 -13.21 -9.77
CA ARG A 506 -15.98 -13.54 -8.39
C ARG A 506 -14.94 -12.57 -7.84
N PHE A 507 -15.27 -11.98 -6.69
CA PHE A 507 -14.47 -10.96 -6.04
C PHE A 507 -13.74 -11.52 -4.83
N TYR A 508 -12.42 -11.58 -4.93
CA TYR A 508 -11.52 -12.12 -3.93
C TYR A 508 -10.85 -10.99 -3.18
N ILE A 509 -11.01 -11.02 -1.86
CA ILE A 509 -10.47 -10.00 -0.96
C ILE A 509 -9.76 -10.65 0.21
N ARG A 510 -8.73 -9.99 0.71
CA ARG A 510 -8.06 -10.37 1.94
C ARG A 510 -7.54 -9.17 2.71
N ASN A 511 -7.26 -9.41 3.97
CA ASN A 511 -6.38 -8.59 4.78
C ASN A 511 -5.28 -9.47 5.41
N HIS A 512 -4.69 -8.99 6.49
CA HIS A 512 -3.61 -9.67 7.21
C HIS A 512 -4.09 -10.79 8.16
N GLN A 513 -5.39 -11.13 8.17
CA GLN A 513 -5.98 -12.13 9.07
C GLN A 513 -7.01 -13.05 8.38
N GLN A 514 -7.80 -12.49 7.46
CA GLN A 514 -8.92 -13.16 6.82
C GLN A 514 -8.94 -12.91 5.31
N MET A 515 -9.52 -13.86 4.59
CA MET A 515 -9.85 -13.76 3.18
C MET A 515 -11.28 -14.22 2.91
N ALA A 516 -11.88 -13.71 1.84
CA ALA A 516 -13.24 -14.06 1.43
C ALA A 516 -13.41 -13.96 -0.09
N CYS A 517 -14.40 -14.70 -0.60
CA CYS A 517 -14.90 -14.58 -1.97
C CYS A 517 -16.36 -14.16 -1.96
N PHE A 518 -16.71 -13.21 -2.82
CA PHE A 518 -18.09 -12.82 -3.09
C PHE A 518 -18.42 -13.08 -4.55
N ASP A 519 -19.64 -13.56 -4.83
CA ASP A 519 -20.14 -13.65 -6.20
C ASP A 519 -20.86 -12.35 -6.55
N LEU A 520 -20.21 -11.51 -7.37
CA LEU A 520 -20.73 -10.22 -7.80
C LEU A 520 -21.45 -10.32 -9.14
N ARG A 521 -21.63 -11.50 -9.74
CA ARG A 521 -22.38 -11.65 -11.00
C ARG A 521 -23.85 -11.27 -10.81
N ALA A 522 -24.42 -10.62 -11.82
CA ALA A 522 -25.84 -10.30 -11.88
C ALA A 522 -26.70 -11.58 -11.81
N SER A 523 -27.93 -11.50 -11.30
CA SER A 523 -28.77 -12.68 -11.05
C SER A 523 -29.00 -13.59 -12.27
N GLY A 524 -28.94 -13.05 -13.49
CA GLY A 524 -29.05 -13.83 -14.74
C GLY A 524 -27.77 -14.52 -15.19
N GLU A 525 -26.64 -14.24 -14.54
CA GLU A 525 -25.30 -14.76 -14.86
C GLU A 525 -24.73 -15.65 -13.76
N ARG A 526 -25.43 -15.81 -12.64
CA ARG A 526 -25.06 -16.76 -11.59
C ARG A 526 -25.41 -18.16 -12.06
N GLU A 527 -24.40 -19.01 -12.19
CA GLU A 527 -24.65 -20.45 -12.33
C GLU A 527 -25.47 -20.94 -11.13
N VAL A 528 -26.55 -21.67 -11.41
CA VAL A 528 -27.34 -22.35 -10.38
C VAL A 528 -26.42 -23.38 -9.73
N SER A 529 -25.90 -23.09 -8.54
CA SER A 529 -25.21 -24.08 -7.73
C SER A 529 -26.24 -25.14 -7.33
N THR A 530 -26.32 -26.25 -8.06
CA THR A 530 -27.01 -27.44 -7.56
C THR A 530 -26.34 -27.87 -6.26
N PRO A 531 -27.12 -28.16 -5.20
CA PRO A 531 -26.62 -28.38 -3.85
C PRO A 531 -25.70 -29.60 -3.70
#